data_AF-A0A534RYH9-F1
#
_entry.id   AF-A0A534RYH9-F1
#
_cell.length_a   1.000
_cell.length_b   1.000
_cell.length_c   1.000
_cell.angle_alpha   90.00
_cell.angle_beta   90.00
_cell.angle_gamma   90.00
#
_symmetry.space_group_name_H-M   'P 1'
#
loop_
_entity.id
_entity.type
_entity.pdbx_description
1 polymer ?
#
loop_
_entity_poly.entity_id
_entity_poly.type
_entity_poly.pdbx_seq_one_letter_code
_entity_poly.pdbx_strand_id
1 'polypeptide(L)'
;MRSTLTVGFTARCAPDPATACASDADCAPPARCLRTAQLTIEVAGLLTLDASAKIIARGLAAAGDTIGPDGGTITLSAHDVNLAGSIRVPAEAQGTLGVPAGHAGRIAIDADGTVMLAPTAFLDASTSSGGCGGTIGIGNGAKTPATLSAAGLLVVDGATFGGTIHLVARDRLALTGTLQASNTDGALSSRPPCTDDPGGPPPCGGALEARGGTIELEAARVLFQGLARARGREAEGGIVRLEGGREVTLDSSAPSPAIIVTGGQTDRFCSGGVVSLSASAGDVAVLRGAIEADGLSTGLGSDAGAFSITATGATRCLADAAPCTSTADCAPGDVCVETGGQVSVQAPLSAAGGAGLGSGCCLDPRCGRGCEVRGSGAVAVSAAINVGGGKQRGGSGGKVSLSGGGDLSVGPGPITAEAANGGTIILTGGSRIGSAGNVSGALTVVNGTQVRADALRDDGVGGDVQLEGCEVTLEPTVALRADGGSHAGPVSVIAHERLAIESLVQVSALPDGPITLASRTDASVAPDATFQPPSTPTTDPTLLAC
;
A
#
# COMPACT_ATOMS: atom_id res chain seq x y z
N MET A 1 -10.28 29.34 18.14
CA MET A 1 -11.64 29.08 18.65
C MET A 1 -11.54 28.24 19.91
N ARG A 2 -12.25 28.62 20.98
CA ARG A 2 -12.21 28.00 22.32
C ARG A 2 -13.52 27.33 22.75
N SER A 3 -14.55 27.39 21.92
CA SER A 3 -15.92 26.96 22.19
C SER A 3 -16.37 25.88 21.20
N THR A 4 -17.57 25.34 21.41
CA THR A 4 -18.21 24.38 20.50
C THR A 4 -19.03 25.12 19.45
N LEU A 5 -18.85 24.78 18.17
CA LEU A 5 -19.69 25.21 17.05
C LEU A 5 -20.51 24.02 16.55
N THR A 6 -21.84 24.17 16.57
CA THR A 6 -22.76 23.16 16.06
C THR A 6 -23.51 23.75 14.86
N VAL A 7 -23.51 23.02 13.74
CA VAL A 7 -24.19 23.43 12.50
C VAL A 7 -25.53 22.72 12.42
N GLY A 8 -26.61 23.48 12.23
CA GLY A 8 -27.95 22.93 12.00
C GLY A 8 -28.13 22.48 10.55
N PHE A 9 -28.93 21.44 10.34
CA PHE A 9 -29.26 20.92 9.01
C PHE A 9 -30.48 21.65 8.44
N THR A 10 -30.43 21.98 7.15
CA THR A 10 -31.65 22.36 6.41
C THR A 10 -32.27 21.11 5.81
N ALA A 11 -33.54 20.86 6.12
CA ALA A 11 -34.26 19.65 5.74
C ALA A 11 -35.32 19.95 4.66
N ARG A 12 -35.27 19.23 3.53
CA ARG A 12 -36.20 19.41 2.40
C ARG A 12 -36.52 18.08 1.72
N CYS A 13 -37.75 17.90 1.25
CA CYS A 13 -38.11 16.75 0.44
C CYS A 13 -37.47 16.84 -0.94
N ALA A 14 -36.76 15.81 -1.41
CA ALA A 14 -36.30 15.74 -2.80
C ALA A 14 -37.27 14.90 -3.63
N PRO A 15 -37.70 15.34 -4.82
CA PRO A 15 -37.11 16.43 -5.62
C PRO A 15 -37.78 17.82 -5.45
N ASP A 16 -38.76 17.99 -4.54
CA ASP A 16 -39.48 19.26 -4.36
C ASP A 16 -38.86 20.16 -3.25
N PRO A 17 -37.97 21.11 -3.61
CA PRO A 17 -37.22 21.89 -2.63
C PRO A 17 -38.09 22.84 -1.78
N ALA A 18 -39.38 23.01 -2.08
CA ALA A 18 -40.26 23.91 -1.34
C ALA A 18 -40.77 23.31 -0.02
N THR A 19 -40.80 21.98 0.11
CA THR A 19 -41.44 21.31 1.24
C THR A 19 -40.41 20.96 2.32
N ALA A 20 -40.55 21.56 3.51
CA ALA A 20 -39.76 21.21 4.69
C ALA A 20 -40.20 19.84 5.24
N CYS A 21 -39.25 19.07 5.77
CA CYS A 21 -39.49 17.74 6.33
C CYS A 21 -38.64 17.52 7.58
N ALA A 22 -39.03 16.60 8.44
CA ALA A 22 -38.26 16.13 9.58
C ALA A 22 -37.74 14.69 9.36
N SER A 23 -38.50 13.87 8.64
CA SER A 23 -38.09 12.52 8.22
C SER A 23 -38.64 12.16 6.84
N ASP A 24 -38.22 11.01 6.29
CA ASP A 24 -38.74 10.50 5.01
C ASP A 24 -40.28 10.32 5.02
N ALA A 25 -40.89 10.10 6.19
CA ALA A 25 -42.33 9.96 6.33
C ALA A 25 -43.12 11.24 6.01
N ASP A 26 -42.47 12.40 6.05
CA ASP A 26 -43.08 13.68 5.68
C ASP A 26 -43.08 13.93 4.17
N CYS A 27 -42.37 13.09 3.41
CA CYS A 27 -42.22 13.20 1.97
C CYS A 27 -43.09 12.16 1.24
N ALA A 28 -43.73 12.56 0.14
CA ALA A 28 -44.53 11.63 -0.66
C ALA A 28 -43.62 10.59 -1.33
N PRO A 29 -43.82 9.27 -1.11
CA PRO A 29 -42.97 8.24 -1.73
C PRO A 29 -42.91 8.43 -3.27
N PRO A 30 -41.71 8.34 -3.91
CA PRO A 30 -40.43 7.87 -3.39
C PRO A 30 -39.49 8.97 -2.86
N ALA A 31 -40.00 10.18 -2.57
CA ALA A 31 -39.19 11.30 -2.09
C ALA A 31 -38.55 11.03 -0.72
N ARG A 32 -37.34 11.54 -0.52
CA ARG A 32 -36.60 11.46 0.76
C ARG A 32 -36.39 12.84 1.36
N CYS A 33 -36.27 12.88 2.69
CA CYS A 33 -35.95 14.09 3.42
C CYS A 33 -34.43 14.34 3.43
N LEU A 34 -33.96 15.15 2.49
CA LEU A 34 -32.56 15.56 2.43
C LEU A 34 -32.26 16.57 3.53
N ARG A 35 -31.36 16.21 4.43
CA ARG A 35 -30.83 17.06 5.49
C ARG A 35 -29.38 17.36 5.16
N THR A 36 -29.11 18.56 4.65
CA THR A 36 -27.75 19.01 4.35
C THR A 36 -27.28 20.02 5.40
N ALA A 37 -26.05 19.84 5.89
CA ALA A 37 -25.35 20.82 6.71
C ALA A 37 -24.05 21.19 6.00
N GLN A 38 -23.83 22.48 5.78
CA GLN A 38 -22.60 23.00 5.21
C GLN A 38 -22.10 24.15 6.08
N LEU A 39 -20.81 24.10 6.43
CA LEU A 39 -20.12 25.15 7.15
C LEU A 39 -18.80 25.45 6.46
N THR A 40 -18.59 26.72 6.15
CA THR A 40 -17.32 27.24 5.63
C THR A 40 -16.80 28.29 6.59
N ILE A 41 -15.56 28.13 7.03
CA ILE A 41 -14.82 29.12 7.83
C ILE A 41 -13.62 29.57 7.00
N GLU A 42 -13.60 30.85 6.66
CA GLU A 42 -12.51 31.47 5.90
C GLU A 42 -11.82 32.55 6.75
N VAL A 43 -10.49 32.45 6.88
CA VAL A 43 -9.67 33.38 7.68
C VAL A 43 -8.45 33.78 6.87
N ALA A 44 -8.16 35.07 6.71
CA ALA A 44 -7.04 35.51 5.87
C ALA A 44 -5.65 35.09 6.40
N GLY A 45 -5.50 34.92 7.72
CA GLY A 45 -4.22 34.62 8.38
C GLY A 45 -4.21 33.22 9.01
N LEU A 46 -4.04 33.18 10.33
CA LEU A 46 -4.00 31.94 11.11
C LEU A 46 -5.38 31.55 11.65
N LEU A 47 -5.81 30.33 11.35
CA LEU A 47 -6.93 29.67 12.01
C LEU A 47 -6.41 28.71 13.08
N THR A 48 -6.86 28.89 14.33
CA THR A 48 -6.51 27.98 15.44
C THR A 48 -7.76 27.36 16.05
N LEU A 49 -7.77 26.04 16.25
CA LEU A 49 -8.78 25.29 16.99
C LEU A 49 -8.13 24.68 18.24
N ASP A 50 -8.44 25.21 19.42
CA ASP A 50 -7.82 24.77 20.67
C ASP A 50 -8.28 23.35 21.05
N ALA A 51 -7.52 22.65 21.90
CA ALA A 51 -7.76 21.24 22.24
C ALA A 51 -9.16 20.92 22.81
N SER A 52 -9.82 21.90 23.44
CA SER A 52 -11.17 21.75 23.97
C SER A 52 -12.28 22.07 22.96
N ALA A 53 -11.93 22.71 21.84
CA ALA A 53 -12.90 23.18 20.86
C ALA A 53 -13.39 22.04 19.96
N LYS A 54 -14.64 22.15 19.54
CA LYS A 54 -15.34 21.12 18.76
C LYS A 54 -16.15 21.78 17.64
N ILE A 55 -16.03 21.28 16.42
CA ILE A 55 -16.89 21.66 15.29
C ILE A 55 -17.63 20.40 14.85
N ILE A 56 -18.96 20.42 14.91
CA ILE A 56 -19.78 19.22 14.67
C ILE A 56 -20.88 19.52 13.66
N ALA A 57 -20.96 18.72 12.60
CA ALA A 57 -22.05 18.68 11.63
C ALA A 57 -22.49 17.22 11.39
N ARG A 58 -23.28 16.69 12.33
CA ARG A 58 -23.62 15.27 12.46
C ARG A 58 -24.98 14.91 11.86
N GLY A 59 -25.03 13.93 10.97
CA GLY A 59 -26.28 13.32 10.49
C GLY A 59 -26.87 12.38 11.54
N LEU A 60 -28.13 12.60 11.91
CA LEU A 60 -28.87 11.77 12.88
C LEU A 60 -30.13 11.19 12.25
N ALA A 61 -30.23 9.85 12.23
CA ALA A 61 -31.45 9.18 11.80
C ALA A 61 -32.64 9.52 12.74
N ALA A 62 -33.82 9.66 12.15
CA ALA A 62 -35.09 9.92 12.83
C ALA A 62 -36.06 8.76 12.61
N ALA A 63 -37.03 8.60 13.52
CA ALA A 63 -38.08 7.60 13.36
C ALA A 63 -38.89 7.90 12.08
N GLY A 64 -39.09 6.88 11.24
CA GLY A 64 -39.74 7.03 9.93
C GLY A 64 -38.79 7.28 8.77
N ASP A 65 -37.48 7.42 9.03
CA ASP A 65 -36.46 7.38 7.98
C ASP A 65 -36.34 5.98 7.40
N THR A 66 -36.16 5.91 6.09
CA THR A 66 -35.76 4.66 5.42
C THR A 66 -34.24 4.49 5.52
N ILE A 67 -33.51 5.59 5.38
CA ILE A 67 -32.05 5.71 5.59
C ILE A 67 -31.82 7.05 6.31
N GLY A 68 -30.95 7.06 7.33
CA GLY A 68 -30.56 8.27 8.05
C GLY A 68 -29.90 9.30 7.12
N PRO A 69 -29.81 10.57 7.53
CA PRO A 69 -29.23 11.60 6.69
C PRO A 69 -27.72 11.47 6.63
N ASP A 70 -27.16 12.05 5.57
CA ASP A 70 -25.73 12.12 5.39
C ASP A 70 -25.07 13.06 6.40
N GLY A 71 -23.79 12.85 6.66
CA GLY A 71 -22.95 13.76 7.42
C GLY A 71 -22.79 15.11 6.71
N GLY A 72 -22.54 16.17 7.48
CA GLY A 72 -22.35 17.50 6.92
C GLY A 72 -21.02 17.71 6.19
N THR A 73 -20.85 18.87 5.58
CA THR A 73 -19.57 19.34 5.04
C THR A 73 -19.01 20.47 5.90
N ILE A 74 -17.77 20.33 6.34
CA ILE A 74 -17.01 21.38 7.02
C ILE A 74 -15.78 21.72 6.17
N THR A 75 -15.67 22.98 5.76
CA THR A 75 -14.51 23.51 5.03
C THR A 75 -13.83 24.59 5.86
N LEU A 76 -12.54 24.42 6.12
CA LEU A 76 -11.68 25.41 6.76
C LEU A 76 -10.70 25.94 5.71
N SER A 77 -10.68 27.26 5.49
CA SER A 77 -9.73 27.91 4.59
C SER A 77 -8.95 28.99 5.33
N ALA A 78 -7.62 28.92 5.28
CA ALA A 78 -6.77 29.95 5.87
C ALA A 78 -5.43 30.12 5.14
N HIS A 79 -4.57 31.03 5.61
CA HIS A 79 -3.15 30.98 5.23
C HIS A 79 -2.45 29.86 6.04
N ASP A 80 -2.64 29.86 7.36
CA ASP A 80 -2.12 28.83 8.27
C ASP A 80 -3.25 28.22 9.10
N VAL A 81 -3.17 26.91 9.38
CA VAL A 81 -4.17 26.18 10.19
C VAL A 81 -3.46 25.40 11.29
N ASN A 82 -3.85 25.63 12.54
CA ASN A 82 -3.40 24.85 13.69
C ASN A 82 -4.59 24.23 14.41
N LEU A 83 -4.70 22.90 14.39
CA LEU A 83 -5.81 22.17 15.00
C LEU A 83 -5.29 21.30 16.15
N ALA A 84 -5.84 21.51 17.34
CA ALA A 84 -5.68 20.64 18.49
C ALA A 84 -7.01 20.04 18.97
N GLY A 85 -8.14 20.65 18.61
CA GLY A 85 -9.50 20.20 18.96
C GLY A 85 -10.08 19.16 17.99
N SER A 86 -11.40 19.00 18.00
CA SER A 86 -12.09 18.01 17.16
C SER A 86 -13.00 18.60 16.08
N ILE A 87 -13.02 17.94 14.92
CA ILE A 87 -13.92 18.24 13.81
C ILE A 87 -14.63 16.94 13.44
N ARG A 88 -15.96 16.95 13.48
CA ARG A 88 -16.77 15.73 13.33
C ARG A 88 -17.91 15.95 12.35
N VAL A 89 -17.96 15.15 11.30
CA VAL A 89 -19.06 15.06 10.34
C VAL A 89 -19.64 13.64 10.19
N PRO A 90 -19.85 12.89 11.29
CA PRO A 90 -20.29 11.51 11.19
C PRO A 90 -21.76 11.41 10.77
N ALA A 91 -22.12 10.28 10.18
CA ALA A 91 -23.51 9.86 9.97
C ALA A 91 -23.84 8.72 10.95
N GLU A 92 -24.83 8.92 11.82
CA GLU A 92 -25.11 8.00 12.91
C GLU A 92 -26.60 7.59 12.97
N ALA A 93 -26.86 6.31 13.16
CA ALA A 93 -28.21 5.75 13.32
C ALA A 93 -28.71 5.74 14.78
N GLN A 94 -28.13 6.56 15.64
CA GLN A 94 -28.31 6.45 17.09
C GLN A 94 -29.79 6.67 17.50
N GLY A 95 -30.42 5.65 18.07
CA GLY A 95 -31.75 5.75 18.68
C GLY A 95 -32.91 5.16 17.87
N THR A 96 -32.67 4.67 16.65
CA THR A 96 -33.70 4.09 15.77
C THR A 96 -33.33 2.66 15.36
N LEU A 97 -33.98 1.67 15.97
CA LEU A 97 -33.81 0.26 15.61
C LEU A 97 -34.24 0.03 14.15
N GLY A 98 -33.34 -0.52 13.33
CA GLY A 98 -33.64 -0.95 11.96
C GLY A 98 -33.42 0.10 10.86
N VAL A 99 -33.00 1.33 11.19
CA VAL A 99 -32.69 2.37 10.19
C VAL A 99 -31.17 2.45 9.98
N PRO A 100 -30.64 2.19 8.77
CA PRO A 100 -29.23 2.43 8.44
C PRO A 100 -28.88 3.92 8.52
N ALA A 101 -27.63 4.24 8.85
CA ALA A 101 -27.08 5.59 8.74
C ALA A 101 -26.84 5.96 7.27
N GLY A 102 -26.88 7.26 6.97
CA GLY A 102 -26.50 7.79 5.66
C GLY A 102 -25.00 7.74 5.40
N HIS A 103 -24.58 8.38 4.31
CA HIS A 103 -23.18 8.56 3.94
C HIS A 103 -22.49 9.50 4.92
N ALA A 104 -21.26 9.19 5.33
CA ALA A 104 -20.53 10.11 6.18
C ALA A 104 -20.09 11.37 5.40
N GLY A 105 -19.86 12.46 6.15
CA GLY A 105 -19.66 13.79 5.59
C GLY A 105 -18.26 14.06 5.04
N ARG A 106 -17.98 15.34 4.78
CA ARG A 106 -16.68 15.81 4.28
C ARG A 106 -16.03 16.83 5.21
N ILE A 107 -14.75 16.63 5.51
CA ILE A 107 -13.88 17.62 6.16
C ILE A 107 -12.85 18.04 5.11
N ALA A 108 -12.80 19.34 4.81
CA ALA A 108 -11.81 19.93 3.91
C ALA A 108 -11.00 21.01 4.64
N ILE A 109 -9.67 20.96 4.55
CA ILE A 109 -8.77 21.96 5.11
C ILE A 109 -7.86 22.46 3.98
N ASP A 110 -8.06 23.71 3.59
CA ASP A 110 -7.31 24.38 2.54
C ASP A 110 -6.43 25.48 3.16
N ALA A 111 -5.12 25.38 2.94
CA ALA A 111 -4.16 26.35 3.46
C ALA A 111 -3.04 26.63 2.46
N ASP A 112 -2.52 27.86 2.43
CA ASP A 112 -1.41 28.24 1.56
C ASP A 112 -0.03 28.02 2.22
N GLY A 113 0.04 28.29 3.52
CA GLY A 113 1.23 28.20 4.35
C GLY A 113 1.34 26.83 5.01
N THR A 114 1.06 26.77 6.30
CA THR A 114 1.30 25.59 7.13
C THR A 114 0.00 25.00 7.70
N VAL A 115 -0.06 23.67 7.77
CA VAL A 115 -1.11 22.96 8.51
C VAL A 115 -0.46 22.10 9.58
N MET A 116 -0.91 22.27 10.82
CA MET A 116 -0.45 21.50 11.97
C MET A 116 -1.64 20.86 12.67
N LEU A 117 -1.66 19.53 12.75
CA LEU A 117 -2.59 18.77 13.59
C LEU A 117 -1.83 18.27 14.82
N ALA A 118 -2.17 18.78 15.99
CA ALA A 118 -1.57 18.35 17.26
C ALA A 118 -1.95 16.88 17.58
N PRO A 119 -1.25 16.21 18.51
CA PRO A 119 -1.58 14.86 18.91
C PRO A 119 -3.00 14.68 19.47
N THR A 120 -3.60 15.75 19.98
CA THR A 120 -4.99 15.76 20.48
C THR A 120 -6.03 15.99 19.39
N ALA A 121 -5.62 16.35 18.17
CA ALA A 121 -6.52 16.63 17.08
C ALA A 121 -7.28 15.37 16.68
N PHE A 122 -8.60 15.50 16.50
CA PHE A 122 -9.47 14.40 16.12
C PHE A 122 -10.41 14.80 14.99
N LEU A 123 -10.24 14.19 13.82
CA LEU A 123 -11.05 14.43 12.65
C LEU A 123 -11.82 13.14 12.33
N ASP A 124 -13.15 13.24 12.30
CA ASP A 124 -14.05 12.09 12.21
C ASP A 124 -15.10 12.33 11.14
N ALA A 125 -14.99 11.59 10.04
CA ALA A 125 -15.97 11.49 8.98
C ALA A 125 -16.38 10.02 8.81
N SER A 126 -16.69 9.34 9.92
CA SER A 126 -17.12 7.94 9.93
C SER A 126 -18.65 7.77 9.93
N THR A 127 -19.12 6.54 9.69
CA THR A 127 -20.54 6.17 9.79
C THR A 127 -20.75 4.89 10.60
N SER A 128 -21.83 4.84 11.39
CA SER A 128 -22.01 3.83 12.44
C SER A 128 -22.68 2.53 11.99
N SER A 129 -23.46 2.53 10.91
CA SER A 129 -24.27 1.37 10.50
C SER A 129 -24.81 1.51 9.08
N GLY A 130 -24.28 0.73 8.15
CA GLY A 130 -24.74 0.66 6.76
C GLY A 130 -24.16 1.69 5.77
N GLY A 131 -23.73 2.87 6.22
CA GLY A 131 -23.24 3.91 5.31
C GLY A 131 -21.83 3.68 4.74
N CYS A 132 -21.47 4.48 3.74
CA CYS A 132 -20.10 4.61 3.25
C CYS A 132 -19.34 5.65 4.09
N GLY A 133 -18.06 5.40 4.34
CA GLY A 133 -17.17 6.33 5.03
C GLY A 133 -16.99 7.63 4.25
N GLY A 134 -16.69 8.70 4.98
CA GLY A 134 -16.65 10.05 4.45
C GLY A 134 -15.29 10.42 3.87
N THR A 135 -15.05 11.72 3.73
CA THR A 135 -13.79 12.23 3.19
C THR A 135 -13.12 13.21 4.14
N ILE A 136 -11.83 13.02 4.37
CA ILE A 136 -10.95 14.01 5.01
C ILE A 136 -9.90 14.42 3.98
N GLY A 137 -10.01 15.65 3.49
CA GLY A 137 -9.06 16.25 2.54
C GLY A 137 -8.29 17.40 3.19
N ILE A 138 -6.96 17.37 3.10
CA ILE A 138 -6.11 18.49 3.48
C ILE A 138 -5.20 18.84 2.30
N GLY A 139 -5.29 20.07 1.81
CA GLY A 139 -4.42 20.54 0.72
C GLY A 139 -4.79 20.07 -0.69
N ASN A 140 -5.87 19.30 -0.83
CA ASN A 140 -6.38 18.76 -2.09
C ASN A 140 -7.57 19.55 -2.67
N GLY A 141 -7.87 20.73 -2.10
CA GLY A 141 -8.91 21.64 -2.56
C GLY A 141 -8.34 22.84 -3.31
N ALA A 142 -8.80 24.05 -2.96
CA ALA A 142 -8.41 25.27 -3.65
C ALA A 142 -6.97 25.73 -3.31
N LYS A 143 -6.42 25.26 -2.19
CA LYS A 143 -5.09 25.64 -1.68
C LYS A 143 -4.36 24.41 -1.18
N THR A 144 -3.06 24.35 -1.46
CA THR A 144 -2.18 23.27 -1.00
C THR A 144 -1.12 23.85 -0.06
N PRO A 145 -0.98 23.37 1.19
CA PRO A 145 -0.02 23.93 2.12
C PRO A 145 1.41 23.66 1.67
N ALA A 146 2.33 24.58 1.98
CA ALA A 146 3.76 24.32 1.85
C ALA A 146 4.18 23.11 2.70
N THR A 147 3.72 23.07 3.95
CA THR A 147 4.05 21.99 4.88
C THR A 147 2.83 21.50 5.65
N LEU A 148 2.71 20.19 5.82
CA LEU A 148 1.68 19.55 6.63
C LEU A 148 2.34 18.67 7.70
N SER A 149 1.99 18.88 8.96
CA SER A 149 2.33 17.97 10.06
C SER A 149 1.07 17.45 10.72
N ALA A 150 0.94 16.12 10.78
CA ALA A 150 -0.25 15.48 11.32
C ALA A 150 0.10 14.45 12.40
N ALA A 151 -0.18 14.80 13.66
CA ALA A 151 0.07 13.94 14.83
C ALA A 151 -1.22 13.37 15.46
N GLY A 152 -2.40 13.85 15.04
CA GLY A 152 -3.69 13.46 15.60
C GLY A 152 -4.25 12.13 15.03
N LEU A 153 -5.55 11.92 15.25
CA LEU A 153 -6.31 10.77 14.76
C LEU A 153 -7.32 11.22 13.69
N LEU A 154 -7.23 10.63 12.50
CA LEU A 154 -8.16 10.85 11.39
C LEU A 154 -8.89 9.54 11.10
N VAL A 155 -10.22 9.58 11.13
CA VAL A 155 -11.07 8.39 10.97
C VAL A 155 -12.14 8.65 9.91
N VAL A 156 -12.21 7.76 8.92
CA VAL A 156 -13.22 7.76 7.85
C VAL A 156 -13.87 6.38 7.71
N ASP A 157 -14.02 5.66 8.82
CA ASP A 157 -14.58 4.32 8.78
C ASP A 157 -16.01 4.31 8.25
N GLY A 158 -16.33 3.30 7.43
CA GLY A 158 -17.69 3.06 7.00
C GLY A 158 -18.16 1.66 7.36
N ALA A 159 -19.44 1.38 7.17
CA ALA A 159 -19.95 0.03 7.37
C ALA A 159 -19.89 -0.80 6.09
N THR A 160 -20.11 -0.17 4.95
CA THR A 160 -20.07 -0.84 3.64
C THR A 160 -18.73 -0.59 2.96
N PHE A 161 -18.35 0.68 2.82
CA PHE A 161 -17.04 1.09 2.27
C PHE A 161 -16.32 1.97 3.27
N GLY A 162 -15.01 1.73 3.48
CA GLY A 162 -14.17 2.71 4.12
C GLY A 162 -14.10 4.00 3.29
N GLY A 163 -13.97 5.14 3.96
CA GLY A 163 -13.89 6.45 3.30
C GLY A 163 -12.50 6.76 2.77
N THR A 164 -12.25 8.03 2.45
CA THR A 164 -10.97 8.49 1.90
C THR A 164 -10.30 9.54 2.80
N ILE A 165 -9.01 9.34 3.09
CA ILE A 165 -8.14 10.35 3.68
C ILE A 165 -7.12 10.75 2.60
N HIS A 166 -7.11 12.02 2.21
CA HIS A 166 -6.17 12.54 1.22
C HIS A 166 -5.46 13.77 1.77
N LEU A 167 -4.16 13.63 2.02
CA LEU A 167 -3.30 14.64 2.60
C LEU A 167 -2.23 15.07 1.60
N VAL A 168 -2.23 16.35 1.22
CA VAL A 168 -1.32 16.91 0.22
C VAL A 168 -0.57 18.10 0.80
N ALA A 169 0.74 18.15 0.57
CA ALA A 169 1.56 19.33 0.84
C ALA A 169 2.56 19.53 -0.31
N ARG A 170 2.96 20.78 -0.59
CA ARG A 170 3.90 21.05 -1.69
C ARG A 170 5.31 20.55 -1.37
N ASP A 171 5.84 20.91 -0.20
CA ASP A 171 7.25 20.68 0.12
C ASP A 171 7.47 19.49 1.06
N ARG A 172 6.70 19.42 2.15
CA ARG A 172 6.89 18.39 3.19
C ARG A 172 5.59 17.99 3.85
N LEU A 173 5.37 16.68 3.92
CA LEU A 173 4.34 16.04 4.72
C LEU A 173 5.01 15.19 5.79
N ALA A 174 4.69 15.43 7.06
CA ALA A 174 5.15 14.64 8.20
C ALA A 174 3.96 14.08 8.98
N LEU A 175 3.80 12.76 9.01
CA LEU A 175 2.71 12.08 9.71
C LEU A 175 3.27 11.26 10.88
N THR A 176 2.90 11.62 12.10
CA THR A 176 3.21 10.84 13.33
C THR A 176 1.95 10.26 13.98
N GLY A 177 0.77 10.65 13.48
CA GLY A 177 -0.53 10.27 14.02
C GLY A 177 -1.06 8.93 13.50
N THR A 178 -2.37 8.73 13.64
CA THR A 178 -3.07 7.54 13.15
C THR A 178 -4.10 7.90 12.10
N LEU A 179 -4.07 7.16 10.98
CA LEU A 179 -5.06 7.24 9.90
C LEU A 179 -5.85 5.94 9.85
N GLN A 180 -7.18 6.04 9.87
CA GLN A 180 -8.08 4.88 9.87
C GLN A 180 -9.18 5.07 8.82
N ALA A 181 -9.18 4.17 7.84
CA ALA A 181 -10.10 4.15 6.72
C ALA A 181 -10.56 2.70 6.46
N SER A 182 -11.20 2.08 7.45
CA SER A 182 -11.64 0.68 7.36
C SER A 182 -13.14 0.59 7.08
N ASN A 183 -13.59 -0.51 6.50
CA ASN A 183 -15.00 -0.87 6.68
C ASN A 183 -15.18 -1.60 8.04
N THR A 184 -16.42 -1.65 8.52
CA THR A 184 -16.80 -2.26 9.80
C THR A 184 -17.73 -3.45 9.56
N ASP A 185 -17.80 -4.37 10.54
CA ASP A 185 -18.53 -5.66 10.47
C ASP A 185 -20.07 -5.51 10.51
N GLY A 186 -20.62 -4.49 9.84
CA GLY A 186 -22.06 -4.30 9.76
C GLY A 186 -22.71 -5.48 9.03
N ALA A 187 -23.75 -6.08 9.62
CA ALA A 187 -24.50 -7.18 9.03
C ALA A 187 -24.86 -6.87 7.56
N LEU A 188 -24.57 -7.80 6.64
CA LEU A 188 -24.79 -7.64 5.20
C LEU A 188 -26.22 -7.18 4.85
N SER A 189 -27.21 -7.58 5.65
CA SER A 189 -28.64 -7.24 5.46
C SER A 189 -29.00 -5.78 5.75
N SER A 190 -28.10 -4.97 6.30
CA SER A 190 -28.34 -3.56 6.65
C SER A 190 -27.43 -2.56 5.91
N ARG A 191 -26.76 -3.01 4.84
CA ARG A 191 -25.85 -2.20 4.02
C ARG A 191 -26.62 -1.54 2.85
N PRO A 192 -26.98 -0.26 2.90
CA PRO A 192 -27.39 0.48 1.70
C PRO A 192 -26.27 0.45 0.65
N PRO A 193 -26.62 0.39 -0.64
CA PRO A 193 -25.64 0.45 -1.73
C PRO A 193 -24.95 1.81 -1.77
N CYS A 194 -23.63 1.81 -1.98
CA CYS A 194 -22.84 3.00 -2.24
C CYS A 194 -22.73 3.18 -3.76
N THR A 195 -23.42 4.17 -4.33
CA THR A 195 -23.48 4.37 -5.79
C THR A 195 -22.31 5.15 -6.36
N ASP A 196 -21.47 5.72 -5.50
CA ASP A 196 -20.45 6.72 -5.86
C ASP A 196 -19.04 6.13 -5.77
N ASP A 197 -18.83 4.92 -6.31
CA ASP A 197 -17.48 4.38 -6.46
C ASP A 197 -16.84 4.90 -7.77
N PRO A 198 -15.76 5.71 -7.72
CA PRO A 198 -14.97 6.03 -8.91
C PRO A 198 -14.15 4.84 -9.44
N GLY A 199 -14.12 3.71 -8.72
CA GLY A 199 -13.26 2.55 -8.94
C GLY A 199 -13.83 1.39 -9.76
N GLY A 200 -14.81 1.58 -10.64
CA GLY A 200 -15.33 0.51 -11.50
C GLY A 200 -15.97 -0.67 -10.73
N PRO A 201 -16.53 -1.69 -11.42
CA PRO A 201 -17.18 -2.81 -10.76
C PRO A 201 -16.12 -3.68 -10.03
N PRO A 202 -16.35 -4.04 -8.75
CA PRO A 202 -15.42 -4.86 -8.00
C PRO A 202 -15.36 -6.30 -8.56
N PRO A 203 -14.17 -6.94 -8.55
CA PRO A 203 -14.01 -8.33 -9.00
C PRO A 203 -14.79 -9.36 -8.16
N CYS A 204 -15.19 -9.01 -6.94
CA CYS A 204 -15.92 -9.90 -6.03
C CYS A 204 -17.43 -9.94 -6.30
N GLY A 205 -17.84 -10.43 -7.48
CA GLY A 205 -19.24 -10.37 -7.98
C GLY A 205 -20.31 -10.87 -7.01
N GLY A 206 -20.96 -9.98 -6.26
CA GLY A 206 -22.03 -10.25 -5.30
C GLY A 206 -22.88 -9.00 -5.07
N ALA A 207 -24.12 -9.18 -4.59
CA ALA A 207 -25.17 -8.15 -4.62
C ALA A 207 -24.97 -6.93 -3.68
N LEU A 208 -23.95 -6.92 -2.82
CA LEU A 208 -23.63 -5.80 -1.91
C LEU A 208 -22.10 -5.72 -1.75
N GLU A 209 -21.52 -4.80 -2.52
CA GLU A 209 -20.09 -4.53 -2.69
C GLU A 209 -19.54 -3.83 -1.44
N ALA A 210 -18.43 -4.32 -0.88
CA ALA A 210 -17.81 -3.73 0.31
C ALA A 210 -16.29 -3.74 0.16
N ARG A 211 -15.64 -2.67 0.62
CA ARG A 211 -14.20 -2.45 0.47
C ARG A 211 -13.63 -1.65 1.63
N GLY A 212 -12.36 -1.89 1.95
CA GLY A 212 -11.56 -0.96 2.77
C GLY A 212 -11.49 0.44 2.14
N GLY A 213 -11.10 1.43 2.93
CA GLY A 213 -10.97 2.81 2.48
C GLY A 213 -9.64 3.10 1.80
N THR A 214 -9.44 4.37 1.46
CA THR A 214 -8.26 4.86 0.73
C THR A 214 -7.52 5.90 1.57
N ILE A 215 -6.20 5.77 1.66
CA ILE A 215 -5.32 6.74 2.33
C ILE A 215 -4.25 7.16 1.31
N GLU A 216 -4.24 8.44 0.95
CA GLU A 216 -3.28 9.01 -0.01
C GLU A 216 -2.50 10.16 0.65
N LEU A 217 -1.17 10.06 0.60
CA LEU A 217 -0.25 11.06 1.13
C LEU A 217 0.65 11.54 0.00
N GLU A 218 0.63 12.83 -0.30
CA GLU A 218 1.41 13.41 -1.40
C GLU A 218 2.23 14.61 -0.93
N ALA A 219 3.53 14.60 -1.22
CA ALA A 219 4.38 15.80 -1.12
C ALA A 219 5.69 15.67 -1.89
N ALA A 220 6.46 16.76 -2.02
CA ALA A 220 7.85 16.62 -2.47
C ALA A 220 8.68 15.72 -1.53
N ARG A 221 8.40 15.75 -0.21
CA ARG A 221 8.99 14.82 0.77
C ARG A 221 7.93 14.30 1.72
N VAL A 222 7.77 12.98 1.80
CA VAL A 222 6.84 12.31 2.72
C VAL A 222 7.63 11.61 3.82
N LEU A 223 7.39 12.01 5.08
CA LEU A 223 7.92 11.36 6.28
C LEU A 223 6.76 10.72 7.06
N PHE A 224 6.69 9.40 7.05
CA PHE A 224 5.68 8.60 7.72
C PHE A 224 6.28 7.93 8.96
N GLN A 225 5.85 8.32 10.15
CA GLN A 225 6.27 7.77 11.44
C GLN A 225 5.08 7.28 12.28
N GLY A 226 3.87 7.39 11.73
CA GLY A 226 2.60 7.07 12.39
C GLY A 226 2.10 5.66 12.10
N LEU A 227 0.77 5.53 12.06
CA LEU A 227 0.04 4.31 11.75
C LEU A 227 -1.03 4.57 10.68
N ALA A 228 -1.18 3.67 9.71
CA ALA A 228 -2.22 3.70 8.69
C ALA A 228 -2.95 2.36 8.64
N ARG A 229 -4.29 2.41 8.70
CA ARG A 229 -5.15 1.22 8.70
C ARG A 229 -6.27 1.40 7.69
N ALA A 230 -6.25 0.61 6.62
CA ALA A 230 -7.29 0.60 5.60
C ALA A 230 -7.78 -0.83 5.39
N ARG A 231 -8.57 -1.35 6.35
CA ARG A 231 -8.96 -2.76 6.37
C ARG A 231 -10.31 -2.98 5.70
N GLY A 232 -10.37 -4.01 4.87
CA GLY A 232 -11.58 -4.66 4.38
C GLY A 232 -11.92 -5.87 5.22
N ARG A 233 -12.81 -5.74 6.20
CA ARG A 233 -13.40 -6.88 6.92
C ARG A 233 -14.57 -7.41 6.13
N GLU A 234 -14.53 -8.70 5.81
CA GLU A 234 -15.53 -9.32 4.94
C GLU A 234 -15.73 -8.53 3.64
N ALA A 235 -14.64 -8.07 3.04
CA ALA A 235 -14.60 -7.10 1.96
C ALA A 235 -13.24 -7.09 1.26
N GLU A 236 -13.16 -6.46 0.09
CA GLU A 236 -11.88 -6.15 -0.56
C GLU A 236 -11.01 -5.26 0.32
N GLY A 237 -9.69 -5.42 0.28
CA GLY A 237 -8.78 -4.61 1.08
C GLY A 237 -8.75 -3.13 0.67
N GLY A 238 -8.24 -2.28 1.58
CA GLY A 238 -8.09 -0.85 1.32
C GLY A 238 -6.83 -0.50 0.54
N ILE A 239 -6.65 0.79 0.27
CA ILE A 239 -5.47 1.33 -0.42
C ILE A 239 -4.71 2.28 0.50
N VAL A 240 -3.38 2.17 0.52
CA VAL A 240 -2.48 3.15 1.13
C VAL A 240 -1.41 3.55 0.11
N ARG A 241 -1.37 4.83 -0.28
CA ARG A 241 -0.40 5.38 -1.24
C ARG A 241 0.40 6.52 -0.60
N LEU A 242 1.72 6.42 -0.67
CA LEU A 242 2.67 7.44 -0.25
C LEU A 242 3.46 7.88 -1.47
N GLU A 243 3.24 9.11 -1.92
CA GLU A 243 3.80 9.65 -3.14
C GLU A 243 4.72 10.84 -2.83
N GLY A 244 6.00 10.63 -3.11
CA GLY A 244 7.08 11.58 -2.92
C GLY A 244 7.58 12.13 -4.25
N GLY A 245 7.77 13.44 -4.34
CA GLY A 245 8.54 14.04 -5.44
C GLY A 245 10.01 13.64 -5.37
N ARG A 246 10.60 13.72 -4.17
CA ARG A 246 12.05 13.59 -3.92
C ARG A 246 12.39 12.57 -2.85
N GLU A 247 11.44 12.21 -1.98
CA GLU A 247 11.73 11.30 -0.88
C GLU A 247 10.43 10.74 -0.29
N VAL A 248 10.42 9.43 -0.02
CA VAL A 248 9.44 8.79 0.86
C VAL A 248 10.19 8.00 1.94
N THR A 249 9.96 8.35 3.19
CA THR A 249 10.55 7.66 4.35
C THR A 249 9.45 7.11 5.24
N LEU A 250 9.47 5.81 5.49
CA LEU A 250 8.67 5.12 6.49
C LEU A 250 9.59 4.75 7.66
N ASP A 251 9.38 5.39 8.80
CA ASP A 251 10.18 5.22 10.02
C ASP A 251 9.28 5.26 11.26
N SER A 252 8.40 4.28 11.39
CA SER A 252 7.48 4.16 12.52
C SER A 252 8.11 3.37 13.65
N SER A 253 8.13 3.96 14.85
CA SER A 253 8.57 3.29 16.07
C SER A 253 7.42 2.60 16.83
N ALA A 254 6.24 2.50 16.20
CA ALA A 254 5.08 1.89 16.83
C ALA A 254 5.29 0.36 17.04
N PRO A 255 4.70 -0.22 18.10
CA PRO A 255 4.82 -1.66 18.37
C PRO A 255 3.98 -2.53 17.42
N SER A 256 3.06 -1.94 16.67
CA SER A 256 2.27 -2.61 15.63
C SER A 256 2.85 -2.31 14.24
N PRO A 257 2.50 -3.09 13.21
CA PRO A 257 2.81 -2.74 11.83
C PRO A 257 2.37 -1.30 11.51
N ALA A 258 3.20 -0.59 10.77
CA ALA A 258 3.03 0.81 10.44
C ALA A 258 1.86 1.01 9.46
N ILE A 259 1.74 0.11 8.49
CA ILE A 259 0.69 0.12 7.48
C ILE A 259 0.01 -1.25 7.46
N ILE A 260 -1.33 -1.25 7.56
CA ILE A 260 -2.13 -2.47 7.54
C ILE A 260 -3.30 -2.29 6.56
N VAL A 261 -3.30 -3.06 5.46
CA VAL A 261 -4.31 -3.02 4.38
C VAL A 261 -4.99 -4.38 4.14
N THR A 262 -5.29 -5.10 5.20
CA THR A 262 -5.88 -6.45 5.08
C THR A 262 -7.24 -6.44 4.39
N GLY A 263 -7.49 -7.42 3.54
CA GLY A 263 -8.79 -7.68 2.89
C GLY A 263 -9.16 -9.16 2.99
N GLY A 264 -10.43 -9.49 2.78
CA GLY A 264 -10.88 -10.87 2.70
C GLY A 264 -12.33 -11.13 3.09
N GLN A 265 -12.85 -12.29 2.68
CA GLN A 265 -14.13 -12.84 3.13
C GLN A 265 -13.97 -14.31 3.55
N THR A 266 -14.85 -14.75 4.45
CA THR A 266 -14.82 -16.10 5.02
C THR A 266 -15.27 -17.16 4.00
N ASP A 267 -16.17 -16.83 3.09
CA ASP A 267 -16.83 -17.76 2.17
C ASP A 267 -16.54 -17.46 0.69
N ARG A 268 -15.66 -16.49 0.40
CA ARG A 268 -15.32 -16.08 -0.97
C ARG A 268 -13.90 -15.52 -1.07
N PHE A 269 -13.28 -15.71 -2.24
CA PHE A 269 -12.03 -15.04 -2.62
C PHE A 269 -12.27 -13.55 -2.84
N CYS A 270 -11.66 -12.72 -2.01
CA CYS A 270 -11.57 -11.28 -2.18
C CYS A 270 -10.12 -10.85 -2.34
N SER A 271 -9.89 -9.83 -3.15
CA SER A 271 -8.58 -9.20 -3.27
C SER A 271 -8.19 -8.55 -1.94
N GLY A 272 -6.93 -8.74 -1.55
CA GLY A 272 -6.37 -7.98 -0.43
C GLY A 272 -6.14 -6.52 -0.79
N GLY A 273 -5.58 -5.75 0.15
CA GLY A 273 -5.35 -4.32 -0.06
C GLY A 273 -4.04 -4.02 -0.77
N VAL A 274 -3.86 -2.75 -1.14
CA VAL A 274 -2.68 -2.30 -1.90
C VAL A 274 -1.90 -1.28 -1.09
N VAL A 275 -0.60 -1.48 -0.97
CA VAL A 275 0.34 -0.49 -0.46
C VAL A 275 1.25 -0.03 -1.58
N SER A 276 1.32 1.28 -1.84
CA SER A 276 2.25 1.84 -2.81
C SER A 276 3.09 2.94 -2.17
N LEU A 277 4.41 2.82 -2.28
CA LEU A 277 5.36 3.87 -1.90
C LEU A 277 6.11 4.24 -3.17
N SER A 278 6.01 5.50 -3.60
CA SER A 278 6.66 5.96 -4.82
C SER A 278 7.45 7.24 -4.62
N ALA A 279 8.67 7.28 -5.13
CA ALA A 279 9.44 8.51 -5.30
C ALA A 279 9.71 8.74 -6.80
N SER A 280 9.23 9.85 -7.34
CA SER A 280 9.31 10.13 -8.79
C SER A 280 10.66 10.69 -9.26
N ALA A 281 11.39 11.36 -8.38
CA ALA A 281 12.70 11.94 -8.64
C ALA A 281 13.55 11.92 -7.34
N GLY A 282 13.65 10.75 -6.72
CA GLY A 282 14.13 10.60 -5.36
C GLY A 282 14.24 9.18 -4.86
N ASP A 283 14.42 9.04 -3.55
CA ASP A 283 14.68 7.77 -2.88
C ASP A 283 13.48 7.32 -2.02
N VAL A 284 13.37 6.01 -1.81
CA VAL A 284 12.40 5.42 -0.88
C VAL A 284 13.12 4.63 0.20
N ALA A 285 12.79 4.90 1.47
CA ALA A 285 13.36 4.19 2.62
C ALA A 285 12.26 3.67 3.54
N VAL A 286 12.27 2.37 3.83
CA VAL A 286 11.40 1.70 4.80
C VAL A 286 12.30 1.20 5.94
N LEU A 287 12.48 2.03 6.96
CA LEU A 287 13.46 1.83 8.03
C LEU A 287 12.91 1.02 9.20
N ARG A 288 11.77 1.45 9.76
CA ARG A 288 11.13 0.81 10.92
C ARG A 288 9.62 0.78 10.76
N GLY A 289 9.01 -0.28 11.30
CA GLY A 289 7.57 -0.53 11.24
C GLY A 289 7.18 -1.36 10.01
N ALA A 290 6.60 -2.52 10.25
CA ALA A 290 6.26 -3.46 9.19
C ALA A 290 5.12 -2.96 8.29
N ILE A 291 5.09 -3.43 7.04
CA ILE A 291 3.97 -3.27 6.11
C ILE A 291 3.24 -4.60 6.00
N GLU A 292 1.94 -4.61 6.25
CA GLU A 292 1.09 -5.81 6.22
C GLU A 292 -0.07 -5.62 5.24
N ALA A 293 -0.02 -6.35 4.14
CA ALA A 293 -1.05 -6.46 3.12
C ALA A 293 -1.58 -7.91 3.06
N ASP A 294 -1.72 -8.56 4.22
CA ASP A 294 -2.11 -9.96 4.30
C ASP A 294 -3.60 -10.17 4.02
N GLY A 295 -3.94 -11.34 3.47
CA GLY A 295 -5.32 -11.80 3.35
C GLY A 295 -5.87 -12.28 4.69
N LEU A 296 -7.18 -12.17 4.90
CA LEU A 296 -7.82 -12.73 6.09
C LEU A 296 -7.64 -14.25 6.17
N SER A 297 -7.29 -14.73 7.35
CA SER A 297 -6.98 -16.15 7.63
C SER A 297 -8.22 -17.03 7.86
N THR A 298 -9.43 -16.56 7.54
CA THR A 298 -10.68 -17.26 7.89
C THR A 298 -11.34 -17.95 6.71
N GLY A 299 -11.95 -19.12 6.97
CA GLY A 299 -12.81 -19.83 6.03
C GLY A 299 -12.08 -20.41 4.80
N LEU A 300 -12.58 -20.14 3.59
CA LEU A 300 -11.98 -20.65 2.34
C LEU A 300 -10.58 -20.06 2.07
N GLY A 301 -10.19 -18.99 2.76
CA GLY A 301 -8.93 -18.27 2.56
C GLY A 301 -9.13 -17.09 1.60
N SER A 302 -8.57 -15.94 1.96
CA SER A 302 -8.57 -14.74 1.12
C SER A 302 -7.24 -14.58 0.41
N ASP A 303 -7.27 -13.99 -0.78
CA ASP A 303 -6.04 -13.65 -1.49
C ASP A 303 -5.33 -12.53 -0.71
N ALA A 304 -4.01 -12.58 -0.76
CA ALA A 304 -3.19 -11.49 -0.26
C ALA A 304 -3.44 -10.20 -1.04
N GLY A 305 -3.05 -9.11 -0.41
CA GLY A 305 -2.87 -7.83 -1.07
C GLY A 305 -1.57 -7.75 -1.85
N ALA A 306 -1.18 -6.53 -2.19
CA ALA A 306 0.07 -6.24 -2.87
C ALA A 306 0.80 -5.05 -2.24
N PHE A 307 2.13 -5.07 -2.33
CA PHE A 307 2.96 -3.90 -2.08
C PHE A 307 3.79 -3.56 -3.33
N SER A 308 3.90 -2.27 -3.66
CA SER A 308 4.78 -1.75 -4.70
C SER A 308 5.61 -0.60 -4.13
N ILE A 309 6.92 -0.80 -4.07
CA ILE A 309 7.89 0.21 -3.61
C ILE A 309 8.73 0.61 -4.82
N THR A 310 8.57 1.83 -5.31
CA THR A 310 9.25 2.30 -6.51
C THR A 310 10.01 3.61 -6.27
N ALA A 311 11.28 3.66 -6.63
CA ALA A 311 12.08 4.88 -6.64
C ALA A 311 12.66 5.14 -8.04
N THR A 312 12.45 6.34 -8.55
CA THR A 312 13.03 6.80 -9.83
C THR A 312 13.95 7.97 -9.54
N GLY A 313 15.16 7.92 -10.09
CA GLY A 313 16.15 8.96 -9.96
C GLY A 313 15.83 10.18 -10.82
N ALA A 314 16.47 11.30 -10.49
CA ALA A 314 16.42 12.49 -11.30
C ALA A 314 17.56 12.46 -12.33
N THR A 315 17.24 12.71 -13.60
CA THR A 315 18.24 12.92 -14.64
C THR A 315 18.89 14.29 -14.49
N ARG A 316 20.19 14.30 -14.24
CA ARG A 316 20.97 15.50 -13.95
C ARG A 316 22.35 15.46 -14.59
N CYS A 317 22.86 16.63 -14.94
CA CYS A 317 24.24 16.81 -15.38
C CYS A 317 25.18 16.46 -14.22
N LEU A 318 26.18 15.63 -14.50
CA LEU A 318 27.06 15.07 -13.47
C LEU A 318 27.87 16.16 -12.75
N ALA A 319 28.26 17.23 -13.46
CA ALA A 319 29.13 18.26 -12.89
C ALA A 319 28.41 19.27 -11.99
N ASP A 320 27.19 19.69 -12.35
CA ASP A 320 26.48 20.79 -11.67
C ASP A 320 25.08 20.42 -11.13
N ALA A 321 24.66 19.16 -11.31
CA ALA A 321 23.36 18.64 -10.91
C ALA A 321 22.15 19.38 -11.54
N ALA A 322 22.36 20.10 -12.64
CA ALA A 322 21.29 20.72 -13.41
C ALA A 322 20.39 19.65 -14.04
N PRO A 323 19.06 19.82 -14.08
CA PRO A 323 18.17 18.87 -14.77
C PRO A 323 18.54 18.74 -16.24
N CYS A 324 18.60 17.51 -16.73
CA CYS A 324 18.89 17.22 -18.13
C CYS A 324 17.97 16.13 -18.66
N THR A 325 17.75 16.13 -19.96
CA THR A 325 17.06 15.07 -20.70
C THR A 325 18.02 14.31 -21.61
N SER A 326 19.12 14.94 -21.99
CA SER A 326 20.21 14.33 -22.76
C SER A 326 21.55 14.96 -22.40
N THR A 327 22.65 14.30 -22.76
CA THR A 327 24.00 14.84 -22.58
C THR A 327 24.22 16.18 -23.28
N ALA A 328 23.44 16.51 -24.30
CA ALA A 328 23.52 17.80 -24.99
C ALA A 328 23.04 18.99 -24.14
N ASP A 329 22.25 18.72 -23.08
CA ASP A 329 21.78 19.74 -22.15
C ASP A 329 22.87 20.16 -21.16
N CYS A 330 23.93 19.35 -21.03
CA CYS A 330 25.03 19.57 -20.10
C CYS A 330 26.18 20.34 -20.74
N ALA A 331 27.05 20.93 -19.91
CA ALA A 331 28.25 21.60 -20.39
C ALA A 331 29.14 20.64 -21.22
N PRO A 332 29.92 21.12 -22.21
CA PRO A 332 30.78 20.25 -23.02
C PRO A 332 31.74 19.40 -22.16
N GLY A 333 31.67 18.08 -22.32
CA GLY A 333 32.45 17.10 -21.54
C GLY A 333 31.76 16.61 -20.27
N ASP A 334 30.61 17.18 -19.92
CA ASP A 334 29.71 16.66 -18.89
C ASP A 334 28.72 15.66 -19.49
N VAL A 335 28.16 14.80 -18.64
CA VAL A 335 27.23 13.73 -19.03
C VAL A 335 25.95 13.82 -18.24
N CYS A 336 24.83 13.58 -18.92
CA CYS A 336 23.53 13.47 -18.27
C CYS A 336 23.43 12.07 -17.65
N VAL A 337 23.33 12.02 -16.32
CA VAL A 337 23.26 10.78 -15.54
C VAL A 337 22.01 10.78 -14.67
N GLU A 338 21.50 9.59 -14.40
CA GLU A 338 20.44 9.43 -13.41
C GLU A 338 21.04 9.39 -12.01
N THR A 339 20.51 10.21 -11.09
CA THR A 339 20.97 10.32 -9.71
C THR A 339 19.80 10.10 -8.74
N GLY A 340 20.04 9.34 -7.67
CA GLY A 340 18.98 8.89 -6.76
C GLY A 340 18.31 7.60 -7.24
N GLY A 341 17.01 7.44 -6.95
CA GLY A 341 16.26 6.24 -7.30
C GLY A 341 16.61 5.04 -6.41
N GLN A 342 17.17 5.29 -5.24
CA GLN A 342 17.60 4.26 -4.29
C GLN A 342 16.40 3.73 -3.51
N VAL A 343 16.43 2.43 -3.20
CA VAL A 343 15.45 1.82 -2.29
C VAL A 343 16.16 1.10 -1.15
N SER A 344 15.80 1.42 0.10
CA SER A 344 16.27 0.69 1.28
C SER A 344 15.09 0.13 2.08
N VAL A 345 15.04 -1.19 2.26
CA VAL A 345 14.00 -1.88 3.04
C VAL A 345 14.64 -2.62 4.21
N GLN A 346 14.45 -2.09 5.41
CA GLN A 346 14.96 -2.63 6.67
C GLN A 346 13.83 -3.12 7.60
N ALA A 347 12.58 -2.72 7.34
CA ALA A 347 11.41 -3.24 8.05
C ALA A 347 10.70 -4.37 7.27
N PRO A 348 10.06 -5.34 7.96
CA PRO A 348 9.41 -6.48 7.31
C PRO A 348 8.27 -6.07 6.36
N LEU A 349 8.14 -6.80 5.25
CA LEU A 349 7.04 -6.69 4.30
C LEU A 349 6.25 -8.00 4.27
N SER A 350 4.93 -7.94 4.36
CA SER A 350 4.06 -9.11 4.28
C SER A 350 2.89 -8.85 3.34
N ALA A 351 2.67 -9.80 2.44
CA ALA A 351 1.48 -9.93 1.60
C ALA A 351 1.18 -11.43 1.47
N ALA A 352 0.96 -12.05 2.63
CA ALA A 352 0.69 -13.47 2.74
C ALA A 352 -0.80 -13.76 2.53
N GLY A 353 -1.09 -14.83 1.79
CA GLY A 353 -2.45 -15.31 1.60
C GLY A 353 -3.04 -15.88 2.89
N GLY A 354 -4.37 -15.89 2.98
CA GLY A 354 -5.07 -16.52 4.11
C GLY A 354 -4.76 -18.02 4.23
N ALA A 355 -4.77 -18.56 5.45
CA ALA A 355 -4.35 -19.93 5.78
C ALA A 355 -5.04 -21.09 4.99
N GLY A 356 -6.17 -20.81 4.34
CA GLY A 356 -6.94 -21.75 3.52
C GLY A 356 -6.38 -21.95 2.11
N LEU A 357 -7.19 -21.59 1.10
CA LEU A 357 -6.87 -21.65 -0.33
C LEU A 357 -6.30 -20.32 -0.86
N GLY A 358 -6.11 -19.32 0.00
CA GLY A 358 -5.72 -17.98 -0.41
C GLY A 358 -4.41 -17.98 -1.20
N SER A 359 -4.34 -17.18 -2.24
CA SER A 359 -3.07 -16.95 -2.93
C SER A 359 -2.25 -15.93 -2.15
N GLY A 360 -0.93 -16.10 -2.11
CA GLY A 360 -0.02 -14.99 -1.80
C GLY A 360 -0.13 -13.90 -2.86
N CYS A 361 0.67 -12.85 -2.75
CA CYS A 361 0.67 -11.69 -3.66
C CYS A 361 0.49 -12.09 -5.14
N CYS A 362 -0.72 -11.95 -5.69
CA CYS A 362 -1.13 -12.65 -6.90
C CYS A 362 -1.03 -11.80 -8.18
N LEU A 363 -0.98 -12.49 -9.32
CA LEU A 363 -0.76 -11.98 -10.67
C LEU A 363 -2.04 -12.05 -11.55
N ASP A 364 -3.24 -12.17 -10.96
CA ASP A 364 -4.47 -12.16 -11.76
C ASP A 364 -4.56 -10.78 -12.47
N PRO A 365 -4.89 -10.71 -13.78
CA PRO A 365 -5.19 -9.43 -14.44
C PRO A 365 -6.28 -8.61 -13.74
N ARG A 366 -7.06 -9.22 -12.83
CA ARG A 366 -8.01 -8.57 -11.91
C ARG A 366 -7.38 -8.03 -10.62
N CYS A 367 -6.20 -8.51 -10.22
CA CYS A 367 -5.52 -8.15 -8.95
C CYS A 367 -4.30 -7.23 -9.13
N GLY A 368 -3.97 -6.79 -10.35
CA GLY A 368 -2.88 -5.83 -10.55
C GLY A 368 -1.50 -6.47 -10.30
N ARG A 369 -0.43 -5.68 -10.47
CA ARG A 369 0.96 -6.16 -10.47
C ARG A 369 1.30 -6.91 -9.18
N GLY A 370 2.12 -7.96 -9.28
CA GLY A 370 2.67 -8.67 -8.12
C GLY A 370 3.54 -7.77 -7.24
N CYS A 371 3.99 -8.31 -6.10
CA CYS A 371 4.72 -7.53 -5.12
C CYS A 371 6.08 -7.11 -5.67
N GLU A 372 6.37 -5.81 -5.65
CA GLU A 372 7.56 -5.28 -6.31
C GLU A 372 8.33 -4.29 -5.41
N VAL A 373 9.66 -4.38 -5.48
CA VAL A 373 10.59 -3.37 -5.00
C VAL A 373 11.49 -3.00 -6.17
N ARG A 374 11.41 -1.76 -6.62
CA ARG A 374 12.09 -1.28 -7.81
C ARG A 374 12.77 0.05 -7.57
N GLY A 375 14.07 0.12 -7.82
CA GLY A 375 14.83 1.36 -7.86
C GLY A 375 15.49 1.51 -9.22
N SER A 376 15.56 2.72 -9.77
CA SER A 376 16.50 2.97 -10.88
C SER A 376 17.94 3.10 -10.41
N GLY A 377 18.14 3.36 -9.11
CA GLY A 377 19.41 3.28 -8.41
C GLY A 377 19.68 1.89 -7.81
N ALA A 378 20.47 1.83 -6.73
CA ALA A 378 20.71 0.60 -6.00
C ALA A 378 19.52 0.28 -5.06
N VAL A 379 19.33 -1.01 -4.82
CA VAL A 379 18.26 -1.54 -3.96
C VAL A 379 18.88 -2.42 -2.89
N ALA A 380 18.57 -2.13 -1.63
CA ALA A 380 19.02 -2.91 -0.49
C ALA A 380 17.82 -3.37 0.34
N VAL A 381 17.63 -4.68 0.44
CA VAL A 381 16.55 -5.30 1.23
C VAL A 381 17.18 -6.17 2.30
N SER A 382 17.14 -5.74 3.55
CA SER A 382 17.68 -6.50 4.68
C SER A 382 16.61 -7.17 5.54
N ALA A 383 15.36 -6.80 5.35
CA ALA A 383 14.22 -7.30 6.12
C ALA A 383 13.63 -8.60 5.55
N ALA A 384 12.81 -9.26 6.36
CA ALA A 384 12.01 -10.38 5.89
C ALA A 384 10.92 -9.93 4.91
N ILE A 385 10.72 -10.68 3.83
CA ILE A 385 9.60 -10.52 2.90
C ILE A 385 8.80 -11.82 2.88
N ASN A 386 7.52 -11.75 3.21
CA ASN A 386 6.62 -12.89 3.15
C ASN A 386 5.49 -12.65 2.16
N VAL A 387 5.52 -13.37 1.04
CA VAL A 387 4.45 -13.45 0.04
C VAL A 387 3.90 -14.88 -0.07
N GLY A 388 4.01 -15.66 1.02
CA GLY A 388 3.49 -17.02 1.08
C GLY A 388 1.97 -17.09 0.87
N GLY A 389 1.47 -18.29 0.61
CA GLY A 389 0.05 -18.53 0.36
C GLY A 389 -0.57 -19.52 1.33
N GLY A 390 -1.82 -19.84 1.05
CA GLY A 390 -2.59 -20.84 1.77
C GLY A 390 -1.96 -22.23 1.72
N LYS A 391 -2.10 -22.98 2.81
CA LYS A 391 -1.50 -24.33 2.97
C LYS A 391 -2.42 -25.44 2.47
N GLN A 392 -3.68 -25.12 2.15
CA GLN A 392 -4.65 -26.10 1.67
C GLN A 392 -4.56 -26.31 0.16
N ARG A 393 -5.12 -27.42 -0.33
CA ARG A 393 -5.05 -27.83 -1.74
C ARG A 393 -5.67 -26.78 -2.65
N GLY A 394 -4.86 -26.08 -3.44
CA GLY A 394 -5.28 -24.98 -4.30
C GLY A 394 -4.72 -23.62 -3.91
N GLY A 395 -4.11 -23.49 -2.71
CA GLY A 395 -3.32 -22.32 -2.35
C GLY A 395 -2.06 -22.20 -3.22
N SER A 396 -1.70 -20.97 -3.56
CA SER A 396 -0.52 -20.64 -4.35
C SER A 396 0.33 -19.62 -3.63
N GLY A 397 1.65 -19.77 -3.68
CA GLY A 397 2.56 -18.72 -3.26
C GLY A 397 2.41 -17.51 -4.15
N GLY A 398 2.75 -16.34 -3.62
CA GLY A 398 2.74 -15.08 -4.34
C GLY A 398 3.96 -14.90 -5.23
N LYS A 399 3.91 -13.84 -6.06
CA LYS A 399 5.05 -13.34 -6.80
C LYS A 399 5.67 -12.14 -6.10
N VAL A 400 6.98 -12.17 -5.93
CA VAL A 400 7.79 -11.00 -5.53
C VAL A 400 8.90 -10.76 -6.54
N SER A 401 9.09 -9.48 -6.91
CA SER A 401 10.18 -9.03 -7.77
C SER A 401 10.98 -7.91 -7.11
N LEU A 402 12.29 -8.09 -6.94
CA LEU A 402 13.21 -7.07 -6.46
C LEU A 402 14.12 -6.68 -7.62
N SER A 403 14.17 -5.40 -7.98
CA SER A 403 14.98 -4.91 -9.09
C SER A 403 15.66 -3.59 -8.78
N GLY A 404 16.99 -3.54 -8.94
CA GLY A 404 17.76 -2.31 -8.91
C GLY A 404 18.29 -1.98 -10.30
N GLY A 405 18.25 -0.71 -10.72
CA GLY A 405 18.92 -0.25 -11.93
C GLY A 405 20.45 -0.14 -11.74
N GLY A 406 20.90 -0.03 -10.49
CA GLY A 406 22.27 -0.29 -10.04
C GLY A 406 22.40 -1.64 -9.34
N ASP A 407 23.14 -1.68 -8.24
CA ASP A 407 23.37 -2.91 -7.47
C ASP A 407 22.12 -3.34 -6.68
N LEU A 408 21.93 -4.64 -6.50
CA LEU A 408 20.88 -5.24 -5.68
C LEU A 408 21.52 -6.06 -4.56
N SER A 409 21.24 -5.71 -3.31
CA SER A 409 21.65 -6.46 -2.11
C SER A 409 20.42 -7.00 -1.38
N VAL A 410 20.40 -8.31 -1.10
CA VAL A 410 19.27 -8.99 -0.45
C VAL A 410 19.76 -9.79 0.75
N GLY A 411 19.21 -9.55 1.93
CA GLY A 411 19.52 -10.28 3.16
C GLY A 411 19.99 -9.42 4.33
N PRO A 412 19.99 -9.98 5.56
CA PRO A 412 19.85 -11.40 5.89
C PRO A 412 18.41 -11.91 6.11
N GLY A 413 17.41 -11.03 6.06
CA GLY A 413 16.01 -11.42 6.24
C GLY A 413 15.54 -12.43 5.17
N PRO A 414 14.70 -13.43 5.53
CA PRO A 414 14.23 -14.43 4.58
C PRO A 414 13.22 -13.84 3.59
N ILE A 415 13.24 -14.32 2.35
CA ILE A 415 12.20 -14.09 1.35
C ILE A 415 11.44 -15.40 1.15
N THR A 416 10.16 -15.39 1.49
CA THR A 416 9.30 -16.59 1.44
C THR A 416 8.10 -16.40 0.54
N ALA A 417 7.94 -17.32 -0.41
CA ALA A 417 6.79 -17.48 -1.29
C ALA A 417 6.21 -18.89 -1.16
N GLU A 418 6.30 -19.48 0.03
CA GLU A 418 5.88 -20.85 0.32
C GLU A 418 4.35 -20.96 0.41
N ALA A 419 3.75 -21.98 -0.19
CA ALA A 419 2.33 -22.30 -0.05
C ALA A 419 2.06 -23.76 -0.40
N ALA A 420 0.80 -24.17 -0.54
CA ALA A 420 0.48 -25.49 -1.09
C ALA A 420 1.15 -25.75 -2.45
N ASN A 421 1.18 -24.74 -3.33
CA ASN A 421 2.08 -24.67 -4.48
C ASN A 421 3.01 -23.47 -4.31
N GLY A 422 4.31 -23.65 -4.54
CA GLY A 422 5.30 -22.58 -4.40
C GLY A 422 5.02 -21.38 -5.32
N GLY A 423 5.43 -20.19 -4.88
CA GLY A 423 5.28 -18.93 -5.62
C GLY A 423 6.47 -18.60 -6.53
N THR A 424 6.65 -17.32 -6.86
CA THR A 424 7.73 -16.86 -7.74
C THR A 424 8.56 -15.78 -7.06
N ILE A 425 9.87 -15.91 -7.07
CA ILE A 425 10.82 -14.93 -6.54
C ILE A 425 11.78 -14.54 -7.67
N ILE A 426 11.80 -13.25 -8.02
CA ILE A 426 12.68 -12.72 -9.08
C ILE A 426 13.57 -11.63 -8.48
N LEU A 427 14.87 -11.80 -8.56
CA LEU A 427 15.88 -10.86 -8.10
C LEU A 427 16.73 -10.41 -9.30
N THR A 428 16.73 -9.12 -9.61
CA THR A 428 17.45 -8.60 -10.77
C THR A 428 18.31 -7.37 -10.42
N GLY A 429 19.63 -7.51 -10.53
CA GLY A 429 20.57 -6.38 -10.46
C GLY A 429 20.76 -5.73 -11.83
N GLY A 430 20.81 -4.41 -11.91
CA GLY A 430 21.00 -3.67 -13.17
C GLY A 430 19.78 -3.46 -14.07
N SER A 431 18.56 -3.82 -13.68
CA SER A 431 17.36 -3.63 -14.51
C SER A 431 16.80 -2.22 -14.38
N ARG A 432 17.12 -1.33 -15.32
CA ARG A 432 16.63 0.06 -15.34
C ARG A 432 15.13 0.16 -15.63
N ILE A 433 14.50 1.20 -15.11
CA ILE A 433 13.08 1.50 -15.35
C ILE A 433 12.88 1.87 -16.83
N GLY A 434 12.06 1.10 -17.56
CA GLY A 434 11.64 1.43 -18.94
C GLY A 434 12.61 1.03 -20.06
N SER A 435 13.75 0.41 -19.76
CA SER A 435 14.67 -0.13 -20.77
C SER A 435 14.80 -1.64 -20.62
N ALA A 436 14.40 -2.39 -21.64
CA ALA A 436 14.64 -3.83 -21.70
C ALA A 436 16.14 -4.10 -21.93
N GLY A 437 16.73 -4.95 -21.09
CA GLY A 437 17.86 -5.81 -21.51
C GLY A 437 19.29 -5.36 -21.20
N ASN A 438 19.54 -4.29 -20.44
CA ASN A 438 20.90 -3.93 -20.03
C ASN A 438 21.10 -4.21 -18.54
N VAL A 439 21.51 -5.42 -18.20
CA VAL A 439 21.86 -5.85 -16.84
C VAL A 439 23.27 -5.33 -16.51
N SER A 440 23.38 -4.21 -15.79
CA SER A 440 24.69 -3.58 -15.50
C SER A 440 25.11 -3.57 -14.03
N GLY A 441 24.26 -4.03 -13.11
CA GLY A 441 24.48 -3.96 -11.67
C GLY A 441 24.85 -5.30 -11.06
N ALA A 442 25.58 -5.29 -9.95
CA ALA A 442 25.89 -6.50 -9.20
C ALA A 442 24.68 -6.94 -8.36
N LEU A 443 24.47 -8.26 -8.24
CA LEU A 443 23.51 -8.88 -7.36
C LEU A 443 24.24 -9.62 -6.25
N THR A 444 23.99 -9.25 -5.00
CA THR A 444 24.55 -9.92 -3.82
C THR A 444 23.42 -10.44 -2.94
N VAL A 445 23.42 -11.74 -2.68
CA VAL A 445 22.59 -12.37 -1.65
C VAL A 445 23.46 -12.56 -0.42
N VAL A 446 23.13 -11.85 0.65
CA VAL A 446 23.94 -11.70 1.87
C VAL A 446 23.89 -12.97 2.72
N ASN A 447 24.95 -13.19 3.49
CA ASN A 447 25.17 -14.34 4.35
C ASN A 447 23.94 -14.66 5.24
N GLY A 448 23.54 -15.93 5.25
CA GLY A 448 22.43 -16.43 6.06
C GLY A 448 21.03 -16.22 5.47
N THR A 449 20.92 -15.60 4.29
CA THR A 449 19.63 -15.34 3.64
C THR A 449 18.98 -16.64 3.15
N GLN A 450 17.66 -16.72 3.35
CA GLN A 450 16.84 -17.84 2.90
C GLN A 450 15.85 -17.34 1.86
N VAL A 451 15.96 -17.83 0.63
CA VAL A 451 15.03 -17.56 -0.47
C VAL A 451 14.25 -18.85 -0.74
N ARG A 452 12.98 -18.88 -0.34
CA ARG A 452 12.17 -20.12 -0.35
C ARG A 452 10.87 -19.94 -1.09
N ALA A 453 10.68 -20.75 -2.13
CA ALA A 453 9.44 -20.87 -2.88
C ALA A 453 8.94 -22.32 -2.83
N ASP A 454 9.07 -22.99 -1.68
CA ASP A 454 8.73 -24.40 -1.54
C ASP A 454 7.23 -24.66 -1.55
N ALA A 455 6.85 -25.84 -2.04
CA ALA A 455 5.56 -26.43 -1.79
C ALA A 455 5.51 -27.01 -0.37
N LEU A 456 4.45 -26.68 0.37
CA LEU A 456 4.20 -27.15 1.72
C LEU A 456 3.40 -28.47 1.77
N ARG A 457 3.09 -29.04 0.61
CA ARG A 457 2.30 -30.27 0.46
C ARG A 457 3.03 -31.30 -0.37
N ASP A 458 2.84 -32.57 -0.01
CA ASP A 458 3.39 -33.72 -0.72
C ASP A 458 2.88 -33.83 -2.18
N ASP A 459 1.68 -33.32 -2.49
CA ASP A 459 1.14 -33.24 -3.85
C ASP A 459 1.33 -31.86 -4.52
N GLY A 460 2.04 -30.94 -3.86
CA GLY A 460 2.28 -29.59 -4.35
C GLY A 460 3.42 -29.51 -5.36
N VAL A 461 3.43 -28.42 -6.13
CA VAL A 461 4.48 -28.08 -7.09
C VAL A 461 5.38 -26.99 -6.49
N GLY A 462 6.70 -27.17 -6.56
CA GLY A 462 7.66 -26.16 -6.14
C GLY A 462 7.59 -24.89 -6.99
N GLY A 463 8.00 -23.76 -6.42
CA GLY A 463 7.92 -22.45 -7.04
C GLY A 463 9.11 -22.11 -7.94
N ASP A 464 9.20 -20.87 -8.39
CA ASP A 464 10.25 -20.40 -9.30
C ASP A 464 11.16 -19.39 -8.60
N VAL A 465 12.47 -19.63 -8.60
CA VAL A 465 13.47 -18.73 -8.03
C VAL A 465 14.45 -18.31 -9.12
N GLN A 466 14.45 -17.02 -9.45
CA GLN A 466 15.27 -16.45 -10.53
C GLN A 466 16.14 -15.32 -10.01
N LEU A 467 17.44 -15.44 -10.24
CA LEU A 467 18.46 -14.46 -9.92
C LEU A 467 19.18 -14.07 -11.21
N GLU A 468 19.25 -12.78 -11.50
CA GLU A 468 19.92 -12.24 -12.68
C GLU A 468 20.71 -10.98 -12.31
N GLY A 469 21.95 -10.88 -12.78
CA GLY A 469 22.81 -9.74 -12.48
C GLY A 469 24.04 -9.71 -13.37
N CYS A 470 24.76 -8.59 -13.36
CA CYS A 470 26.02 -8.48 -14.06
C CYS A 470 27.06 -9.41 -13.43
N GLU A 471 27.26 -9.22 -12.13
CA GLU A 471 27.94 -10.16 -11.25
C GLU A 471 26.90 -10.69 -10.27
N VAL A 472 26.92 -11.99 -9.98
CA VAL A 472 26.05 -12.60 -8.98
C VAL A 472 26.90 -13.26 -7.91
N THR A 473 26.72 -12.82 -6.67
CA THR A 473 27.41 -13.38 -5.49
C THR A 473 26.39 -13.96 -4.52
N LEU A 474 26.53 -15.24 -4.21
CA LEU A 474 25.83 -15.91 -3.11
C LEU A 474 26.83 -16.06 -1.96
N GLU A 475 26.66 -15.23 -0.92
CA GLU A 475 27.48 -15.27 0.30
C GLU A 475 27.27 -16.57 1.09
N PRO A 476 28.07 -16.84 2.13
CA PRO A 476 28.03 -18.13 2.82
C PRO A 476 26.65 -18.42 3.41
N THR A 477 26.31 -19.69 3.54
CA THR A 477 25.06 -20.16 4.18
C THR A 477 23.74 -19.65 3.56
N VAL A 478 23.81 -19.01 2.38
CA VAL A 478 22.61 -18.69 1.59
C VAL A 478 21.92 -19.98 1.18
N ALA A 479 20.58 -19.99 1.27
CA ALA A 479 19.77 -21.09 0.76
C ALA A 479 18.77 -20.58 -0.28
N LEU A 480 18.79 -21.19 -1.47
CA LEU A 480 17.80 -21.02 -2.53
C LEU A 480 17.00 -22.31 -2.63
N ARG A 481 15.68 -22.26 -2.39
CA ARG A 481 14.83 -23.45 -2.36
C ARG A 481 13.55 -23.26 -3.18
N ALA A 482 13.28 -24.22 -4.05
CA ALA A 482 12.10 -24.33 -4.90
C ALA A 482 11.56 -25.77 -4.85
N ASP A 483 11.61 -26.38 -3.67
CA ASP A 483 11.28 -27.80 -3.50
C ASP A 483 9.77 -28.02 -3.67
N GLY A 484 9.41 -29.11 -4.32
CA GLY A 484 8.04 -29.58 -4.49
C GLY A 484 7.80 -30.89 -3.75
N GLY A 485 6.52 -31.22 -3.56
CA GLY A 485 6.14 -32.55 -3.10
C GLY A 485 6.15 -33.55 -4.26
N SER A 486 5.47 -33.20 -5.36
CA SER A 486 5.34 -34.06 -6.54
C SER A 486 6.25 -33.68 -7.70
N HIS A 487 6.47 -32.37 -7.89
CA HIS A 487 7.31 -31.79 -8.93
C HIS A 487 8.01 -30.58 -8.34
N ALA A 488 9.32 -30.47 -8.50
CA ALA A 488 9.99 -29.24 -8.08
C ALA A 488 9.80 -28.13 -9.10
N GLY A 489 10.02 -26.90 -8.65
CA GLY A 489 10.10 -25.77 -9.56
C GLY A 489 11.54 -25.40 -9.91
N PRO A 490 11.73 -24.51 -10.89
CA PRO A 490 13.06 -24.15 -11.37
C PRO A 490 13.82 -23.22 -10.40
N VAL A 491 15.13 -23.39 -10.33
CA VAL A 491 16.04 -22.40 -9.76
C VAL A 491 17.03 -21.96 -10.85
N SER A 492 17.07 -20.66 -11.13
CA SER A 492 17.94 -20.06 -12.14
C SER A 492 18.79 -18.96 -11.55
N VAL A 493 20.10 -19.04 -11.78
CA VAL A 493 21.09 -18.02 -11.41
C VAL A 493 21.90 -17.68 -12.65
N ILE A 494 21.69 -16.48 -13.18
CA ILE A 494 22.29 -15.99 -14.42
C ILE A 494 23.19 -14.80 -14.12
N ALA A 495 24.50 -14.97 -14.34
CA ALA A 495 25.48 -13.91 -14.26
C ALA A 495 25.99 -13.53 -15.65
N HIS A 496 25.83 -12.27 -16.04
CA HIS A 496 26.26 -11.78 -17.35
C HIS A 496 27.78 -11.64 -17.48
N GLU A 497 28.52 -11.64 -16.37
CA GLU A 497 29.98 -11.66 -16.36
C GLU A 497 30.51 -12.74 -15.41
N ARG A 498 30.27 -12.62 -14.11
CA ARG A 498 30.88 -13.48 -13.07
C ARG A 498 29.88 -14.02 -12.08
N LEU A 499 29.99 -15.33 -11.80
CA LEU A 499 29.22 -16.03 -10.77
C LEU A 499 30.14 -16.45 -9.62
N ALA A 500 29.81 -16.06 -8.39
CA ALA A 500 30.48 -16.49 -7.17
C ALA A 500 29.49 -17.19 -6.23
N ILE A 501 29.76 -18.45 -5.91
CA ILE A 501 29.01 -19.26 -4.95
C ILE A 501 29.95 -19.62 -3.80
N GLU A 502 29.70 -19.04 -2.63
CA GLU A 502 30.55 -19.21 -1.47
C GLU A 502 30.23 -20.47 -0.65
N SER A 503 30.96 -20.63 0.46
CA SER A 503 30.93 -21.81 1.33
C SER A 503 29.55 -22.04 1.95
N LEU A 504 29.16 -23.31 2.04
CA LEU A 504 27.88 -23.74 2.63
C LEU A 504 26.62 -23.21 1.95
N VAL A 505 26.70 -22.67 0.73
CA VAL A 505 25.50 -22.32 -0.06
C VAL A 505 24.70 -23.59 -0.37
N GLN A 506 23.38 -23.50 -0.22
CA GLN A 506 22.45 -24.59 -0.50
C GLN A 506 21.50 -24.18 -1.62
N VAL A 507 21.46 -24.96 -2.69
CA VAL A 507 20.47 -24.79 -3.77
C VAL A 507 19.67 -26.08 -3.89
N SER A 508 18.35 -25.97 -3.74
CA SER A 508 17.43 -27.10 -3.73
C SER A 508 16.23 -26.87 -4.65
N ALA A 509 15.98 -27.85 -5.50
CA ALA A 509 14.86 -27.96 -6.42
C ALA A 509 14.43 -29.44 -6.47
N LEU A 510 14.17 -30.03 -5.31
CA LEU A 510 13.76 -31.44 -5.18
C LEU A 510 12.26 -31.62 -5.45
N PRO A 511 11.83 -32.77 -6.01
CA PRO A 511 12.64 -33.96 -6.29
C PRO A 511 13.43 -33.92 -7.61
N ASP A 512 12.98 -33.15 -8.61
CA ASP A 512 13.41 -33.27 -10.01
C ASP A 512 13.53 -31.94 -10.78
N GLY A 513 13.53 -30.80 -10.08
CA GLY A 513 13.54 -29.48 -10.69
C GLY A 513 14.87 -29.13 -11.37
N PRO A 514 14.82 -28.31 -12.43
CA PRO A 514 16.03 -27.84 -13.08
C PRO A 514 16.72 -26.78 -12.22
N ILE A 515 18.03 -26.96 -12.05
CA ILE A 515 18.93 -25.93 -11.50
C ILE A 515 19.80 -25.44 -12.65
N THR A 516 19.66 -24.16 -12.99
CA THR A 516 20.46 -23.48 -14.02
C THR A 516 21.40 -22.50 -13.34
N LEU A 517 22.70 -22.72 -13.50
CA LEU A 517 23.76 -21.84 -13.01
C LEU A 517 24.59 -21.42 -14.22
N ALA A 518 24.41 -20.21 -14.71
CA ALA A 518 25.04 -19.73 -15.93
C ALA A 518 25.90 -18.50 -15.67
N SER A 519 27.08 -18.46 -16.27
CA SER A 519 27.97 -17.30 -16.27
C SER A 519 28.56 -17.08 -17.66
N ARG A 520 28.88 -15.85 -18.03
CA ARG A 520 29.50 -15.59 -19.33
C ARG A 520 31.00 -15.88 -19.34
N THR A 521 31.72 -15.45 -18.31
CA THR A 521 33.19 -15.49 -18.29
C THR A 521 33.76 -16.45 -17.24
N ASP A 522 33.29 -16.36 -16.00
CA ASP A 522 33.88 -17.08 -14.88
C ASP A 522 32.81 -17.50 -13.84
N ALA A 523 33.00 -18.69 -13.29
CA ALA A 523 32.18 -19.24 -12.22
C ALA A 523 33.09 -19.85 -11.14
N SER A 524 33.04 -19.27 -9.93
CA SER A 524 33.72 -19.80 -8.74
C SER A 524 32.69 -20.46 -7.83
N VAL A 525 32.87 -21.74 -7.53
CA VAL A 525 32.01 -22.50 -6.61
C VAL A 525 32.84 -23.11 -5.49
N ALA A 526 32.46 -22.80 -4.25
CA ALA A 526 33.08 -23.40 -3.08
C ALA A 526 32.83 -24.92 -3.03
N PRO A 527 33.80 -25.73 -2.57
CA PRO A 527 33.73 -27.18 -2.63
C PRO A 527 32.67 -27.80 -1.69
N ASP A 528 32.22 -27.05 -0.71
CA ASP A 528 31.21 -27.42 0.29
C ASP A 528 29.82 -26.82 0.00
N ALA A 529 29.64 -26.14 -1.15
CA ALA A 529 28.33 -25.78 -1.66
C ALA A 529 27.56 -27.04 -2.12
N THR A 530 26.26 -27.10 -1.82
CA THR A 530 25.43 -28.27 -2.11
C THR A 530 24.30 -27.92 -3.08
N PHE A 531 24.17 -28.73 -4.13
CA PHE A 531 23.12 -28.61 -5.15
C PHE A 531 22.27 -29.87 -5.19
N GLN A 532 20.95 -29.72 -5.09
CA GLN A 532 19.99 -30.82 -5.08
C GLN A 532 18.83 -30.52 -6.04
N PRO A 533 18.77 -31.13 -7.25
CA PRO A 533 19.65 -32.19 -7.75
C PRO A 533 21.09 -31.71 -8.07
N PRO A 534 22.08 -32.62 -8.13
CA PRO A 534 23.45 -32.27 -8.49
C PRO A 534 23.49 -31.54 -9.83
N SER A 535 24.12 -30.37 -9.84
CA SER A 535 24.20 -29.48 -10.99
C SER A 535 25.55 -28.78 -10.99
N THR A 536 26.01 -28.41 -12.18
CA THR A 536 27.31 -27.76 -12.40
C THR A 536 27.09 -26.44 -13.13
N PRO A 537 27.81 -25.37 -12.76
CA PRO A 537 27.78 -24.12 -13.51
C PRO A 537 28.19 -24.33 -14.96
N THR A 538 27.52 -23.62 -15.87
CA THR A 538 27.85 -23.57 -17.28
C THR A 538 28.39 -22.20 -17.64
N THR A 539 29.40 -22.19 -18.51
CA THR A 539 29.88 -20.97 -19.15
C THR A 539 29.12 -20.80 -20.47
N ASP A 540 28.33 -19.74 -20.59
CA ASP A 540 27.53 -19.42 -21.77
C ASP A 540 28.01 -18.10 -22.39
N PRO A 541 28.83 -18.16 -23.47
CA PRO A 541 29.35 -16.97 -24.14
C PRO A 541 28.28 -16.19 -24.92
N THR A 542 27.07 -16.74 -25.07
CA THR A 542 25.96 -16.08 -25.75
C THR A 542 25.21 -15.09 -24.86
N LEU A 543 25.47 -15.11 -23.54
CA LEU A 543 24.98 -14.09 -22.62
C LEU A 543 25.50 -12.71 -23.03
N LEU A 544 24.61 -11.73 -22.95
CA LEU A 544 24.93 -10.33 -23.24
C LEU A 544 25.96 -9.81 -22.24
N ALA A 545 26.91 -9.02 -22.74
CA ALA A 545 27.86 -8.30 -21.92
C ALA A 545 27.17 -7.25 -21.05
N CYS A 546 27.71 -7.01 -19.86
CA CYS A 546 27.66 -5.70 -19.24
C CYS A 546 28.73 -4.79 -19.88
#